data_AF-A0A091K7Y6-F1
#
_entry.id   AF-A0A091K7Y6-F1
#
_cell.length_a   1.000
_cell.length_b   1.000
_cell.length_c   1.000
_cell.angle_alpha   90.00
_cell.angle_beta   90.00
_cell.angle_gamma   90.00
#
_symmetry.space_group_name_H-M   'P 1'
#
loop_
_entity.id
_entity.type
_entity.pdbx_description
1 polymer ?
#
loop_
_entity_poly.entity_id
_entity_poly.type
_entity_poly.pdbx_seq_one_letter_code
_entity_poly.pdbx_strand_id
1 'polypeptide(L)' 'FAERGPKTVQVLDTDGQTYAVIFATRVKDGKTYHMLRLYS' A
#
# COMPACT_ATOMS: atom_id res chain seq x y z
N PHE A 1 -8.58 15.77 -9.40
CA PHE A 1 -8.28 15.31 -8.03
C PHE A 1 -8.35 13.79 -8.02
N ALA A 2 -7.26 13.09 -7.71
CA ALA A 2 -7.27 11.63 -7.69
C ALA A 2 -8.16 11.14 -6.54
N GLU A 3 -9.21 10.40 -6.89
CA GLU A 3 -10.19 9.82 -5.96
C GLU A 3 -9.47 9.05 -4.84
N ARG A 4 -9.44 9.63 -3.63
CA ARG A 4 -8.75 9.09 -2.45
C ARG A 4 -9.72 8.17 -1.70
N GLY A 5 -10.02 7.02 -2.32
CA GLY A 5 -10.77 5.96 -1.65
C GLY A 5 -10.02 5.44 -0.41
N PRO A 6 -10.71 4.79 0.55
CA PRO A 6 -10.09 4.27 1.76
C PRO A 6 -8.98 3.28 1.40
N LYS A 7 -7.78 3.58 1.90
CA LYS A 7 -6.55 2.83 1.66
C LYS A 7 -5.89 2.51 2.99
N THR A 8 -5.67 1.23 3.27
CA THR A 8 -4.87 0.78 4.40
C THR A 8 -3.48 0.40 3.90
N VAL A 9 -2.46 0.73 4.69
CA VAL A 9 -1.06 0.49 4.36
C VAL A 9 -0.40 -0.19 5.56
N GLN A 10 0.27 -1.30 5.31
CA GLN A 10 1.05 -2.04 6.29
C GLN A 10 2.49 -2.15 5.78
N VAL A 11 3.45 -1.77 6.62
CA VAL A 11 4.86 -2.05 6.36
C VAL A 11 5.10 -3.50 6.76
N LEU A 12 5.59 -4.31 5.82
CA LEU A 12 5.93 -5.70 6.07
C LEU A 12 7.39 -5.84 6.48
N ASP A 13 8.29 -5.10 5.83
CA ASP A 13 9.71 -5.11 6.12
C ASP A 13 10.36 -3.77 5.70
N THR A 14 11.42 -3.37 6.39
CA THR A 14 12.24 -2.20 6.05
C THR A 14 13.52 -2.21 6.90
N ASP A 15 14.63 -1.77 6.31
CA ASP A 15 15.86 -1.47 7.06
C ASP A 15 15.88 -0.05 7.66
N GLY A 16 14.81 0.73 7.42
CA GLY A 16 14.70 2.12 7.86
C GLY A 16 15.55 3.12 7.07
N GLN A 17 16.24 2.71 6.01
CA GLN A 17 17.14 3.57 5.24
C GLN A 17 17.01 3.40 3.73
N THR A 18 17.19 2.18 3.22
CA THR A 18 17.39 1.92 1.80
C THR A 18 16.22 1.20 1.16
N TYR A 19 15.35 0.54 1.92
CA TYR A 19 14.19 -0.11 1.34
C TYR A 19 12.98 -0.20 2.27
N ALA A 20 11.80 -0.38 1.68
CA ALA A 20 10.59 -0.78 2.39
C ALA A 20 9.68 -1.66 1.51
N VAL A 21 9.19 -2.74 2.09
CA VAL A 21 8.16 -3.60 1.52
C VAL A 21 6.83 -3.23 2.15
N ILE A 22 5.89 -2.81 1.31
CA ILE A 22 4.58 -2.32 1.74
C ILE A 22 3.47 -3.18 1.14
N PHE A 23 2.57 -3.65 2.00
CA PHE A 23 1.28 -4.20 1.59
C PHE A 23 0.19 -3.15 1.72
N ALA A 24 -0.48 -2.83 0.62
CA ALA A 24 -1.56 -1.87 0.59
C ALA A 24 -2.86 -2.54 0.16
N THR A 25 -3.93 -2.23 0.89
CA THR A 25 -5.30 -2.58 0.50
C THR A 25 -6.07 -1.32 0.16
N ARG A 26 -6.90 -1.39 -0.88
CA ARG A 26 -7.80 -0.29 -1.27
C ARG A 26 -9.17 -0.86 -1.57
N VAL A 27 -10.21 -0.25 -1.02
CA VAL A 27 -11.59 -0.53 -1.45
C VAL A 27 -11.96 0.49 -2.52
N LYS A 28 -12.43 0.00 -3.67
CA LYS A 28 -12.96 0.80 -4.77
C LYS A 28 -14.15 0.08 -5.36
N ASP A 29 -15.29 0.77 -5.49
CA ASP A 29 -16.54 0.23 -6.06
C ASP A 29 -17.01 -1.07 -5.39
N GLY A 30 -16.89 -1.16 -4.06
CA GLY A 30 -17.26 -2.36 -3.29
C GLY A 30 -16.26 -3.53 -3.42
N LYS A 31 -15.23 -3.40 -4.25
CA LYS A 31 -14.20 -4.41 -4.44
C LYS A 31 -12.92 -4.03 -3.70
N THR A 32 -12.30 -5.02 -3.07
CA THR A 32 -11.00 -4.86 -2.41
C THR A 32 -9.88 -5.23 -3.37
N TYR A 33 -8.90 -4.35 -3.49
CA TYR A 33 -7.68 -4.53 -4.25
C TYR A 33 -6.50 -4.65 -3.30
N HIS A 34 -5.60 -5.58 -3.60
CA HIS A 34 -4.37 -5.82 -2.86
C HIS A 34 -3.17 -5.43 -3.74
N MET A 35 -2.17 -4.79 -3.13
CA MET A 35 -0.95 -4.38 -3.82
C MET A 35 0.25 -4.64 -2.92
N LEU A 36 1.27 -5.28 -3.46
CA LEU A 36 2.60 -5.34 -2.86
C LEU A 36 3.50 -4.33 -3.58
N ARG A 37 4.24 -3.52 -2.82
CA ARG A 37 5.15 -2.51 -3.36
C ARG A 37 6.49 -2.60 -2.67
N LEU A 38 7.56 -2.54 -3.46
CA LEU A 38 8.92 -2.34 -3.01
C LEU A 38 9.29 -0.88 -3.25
N TYR A 39 9.78 -0.23 -2.22
CA TYR A 39 10.44 1.06 -2.27
C TYR A 39 11.94 0.84 -2.04
N SER A 40 12.77 1.52 -2.82
CA SER A 40 14.22 1.50 -2.78
C SER A 40 14.77 2.91 -2.96
#